data_AF-A0A971AZH5-F1
#
_entry.id   AF-A0A971AZH5-F1
#
_cell.length_a   1.000
_cell.length_b   1.000
_cell.length_c   1.000
_cell.angle_alpha   90.00
_cell.angle_beta   90.00
_cell.angle_gamma   90.00
#
_symmetry.space_group_name_H-M   'P 1'
#
loop_
_entity.id
_entity.type
_entity.pdbx_description
1 polymer ?
#
loop_
_entity_poly.entity_id
_entity_poly.type
_entity_poly.pdbx_seq_one_letter_code
_entity_poly.pdbx_strand_id
1 'polypeptide(L)'
;MKRLPPRHLDAAARRKWQELLPTLADGTPGTLDALTLFCDAWSRWLLAEDDAARLRWSRACRQWLAELKLTPKSKTRRSAESEPSTDPVLRLMRKAHDDEIA
;
A
#
# COMPACT_ATOMS: atom_id res chain seq x y z
N MET A 1 -18.76 -13.83 -2.55
CA MET A 1 -19.33 -13.25 -3.79
C MET A 1 -18.25 -13.25 -4.87
N LYS A 2 -18.46 -13.89 -6.03
CA LYS A 2 -17.47 -13.85 -7.13
C LYS A 2 -17.73 -12.62 -7.99
N ARG A 3 -16.86 -11.61 -7.94
CA ARG A 3 -16.89 -10.45 -8.84
C ARG A 3 -15.70 -10.52 -9.79
N LEU A 4 -15.96 -10.24 -11.07
CA LEU A 4 -14.92 -10.23 -12.09
C LEU A 4 -14.10 -8.94 -11.99
N PRO A 5 -12.76 -9.01 -12.14
CA PRO A 5 -11.94 -7.81 -12.18
C PRO A 5 -12.22 -6.99 -13.46
N PRO A 6 -12.07 -5.66 -13.40
CA PRO A 6 -12.21 -4.81 -14.58
C PRO A 6 -11.29 -5.20 -15.74
N ARG A 7 -11.79 -5.03 -16.97
CA ARG A 7 -11.09 -5.48 -18.20
C ARG A 7 -9.79 -4.72 -18.48
N HIS A 8 -9.67 -3.49 -17.99
CA HIS A 8 -8.48 -2.66 -18.21
C HIS A 8 -7.34 -2.97 -17.25
N LEU A 9 -7.57 -3.75 -16.18
CA LEU A 9 -6.50 -4.16 -15.29
C LEU A 9 -5.57 -5.16 -16.00
N ASP A 10 -4.28 -5.01 -15.80
CA ASP A 10 -3.27 -5.99 -16.22
C ASP A 10 -3.28 -7.25 -15.32
N ALA A 11 -2.40 -8.20 -15.63
CA ALA A 11 -2.32 -9.47 -14.91
C ALA A 11 -1.96 -9.29 -13.42
N ALA A 12 -1.04 -8.37 -13.08
CA ALA A 12 -0.62 -8.13 -11.70
C ALA A 12 -1.74 -7.49 -10.89
N ALA A 13 -2.39 -6.47 -11.46
CA ALA A 13 -3.55 -5.80 -10.88
C ALA A 13 -4.73 -6.77 -10.67
N ARG A 14 -5.03 -7.65 -11.65
CA ARG A 14 -6.09 -8.67 -11.51
C ARG A 14 -5.81 -9.68 -10.41
N ARG A 15 -4.56 -10.14 -10.28
CA ARG A 15 -4.17 -11.04 -9.19
C ARG A 15 -4.39 -10.35 -7.84
N LYS A 16 -3.98 -9.08 -7.73
CA LYS A 16 -4.17 -8.31 -6.51
C LYS A 16 -5.65 -8.05 -6.19
N TRP A 17 -6.47 -7.81 -7.21
CA TRP A 17 -7.92 -7.69 -7.07
C TRP A 17 -8.52 -8.95 -6.44
N GLN A 18 -8.18 -10.13 -6.98
CA GLN A 18 -8.72 -11.40 -6.49
C GLN A 18 -8.29 -11.70 -5.05
N GLU A 19 -7.08 -11.29 -4.67
CA GLU A 19 -6.55 -11.41 -3.31
C GLU A 19 -7.33 -10.56 -2.30
N LEU A 20 -7.64 -9.31 -2.66
CA LEU A 20 -8.26 -8.34 -1.74
C LEU A 20 -9.79 -8.37 -1.74
N LEU A 21 -10.43 -8.75 -2.84
CA LEU A 21 -11.89 -8.82 -2.93
C LEU A 21 -12.57 -9.55 -1.73
N PRO A 22 -12.06 -10.70 -1.23
CA PRO A 22 -12.68 -11.37 -0.08
C PRO A 22 -12.44 -10.69 1.28
N THR A 23 -11.49 -9.75 1.38
CA THR A 23 -11.17 -9.04 2.63
C THR A 23 -11.92 -7.73 2.79
N LEU A 24 -12.60 -7.26 1.73
CA LEU A 24 -13.39 -6.04 1.75
C LEU A 24 -14.63 -6.19 2.62
N ALA A 25 -14.96 -5.13 3.36
CA ALA A 25 -16.12 -5.08 4.24
C ALA A 25 -17.45 -5.15 3.47
N ASP A 26 -17.49 -4.57 2.27
CA ASP A 26 -18.63 -4.61 1.37
C ASP A 26 -18.20 -4.61 -0.10
N GLY A 27 -19.16 -4.86 -0.99
CA GLY A 27 -18.99 -4.77 -2.43
C GLY A 27 -19.81 -3.64 -3.04
N THR A 28 -19.91 -2.50 -2.36
CA THR A 28 -20.59 -1.31 -2.92
C THR A 28 -19.82 -0.78 -4.13
N PRO A 29 -20.49 -0.08 -5.07
CA PRO A 29 -19.81 0.48 -6.24
C PRO A 29 -18.58 1.32 -5.88
N GLY A 30 -18.69 2.20 -4.88
CA GLY A 30 -17.58 3.03 -4.41
C GLY A 30 -16.39 2.22 -3.87
N THR A 31 -16.65 1.16 -3.09
CA THR A 31 -15.58 0.27 -2.61
C THR A 31 -14.90 -0.48 -3.76
N LEU A 32 -15.65 -0.89 -4.78
CA LEU A 32 -15.10 -1.58 -5.95
C LEU A 32 -14.32 -0.64 -6.87
N ASP A 33 -14.75 0.62 -7.01
CA ASP A 33 -14.01 1.65 -7.72
C ASP A 33 -12.69 1.96 -7.01
N ALA A 34 -12.71 2.11 -5.68
CA ALA A 34 -11.50 2.27 -4.87
C ALA A 34 -10.57 1.06 -4.99
N LEU A 35 -11.10 -0.18 -5.03
CA LEU A 35 -10.30 -1.38 -5.27
C LEU A 35 -9.66 -1.35 -6.66
N THR A 36 -10.37 -0.84 -7.67
CA THR A 36 -9.88 -0.75 -9.05
C THR A 36 -8.68 0.18 -9.11
N LEU A 37 -8.82 1.36 -8.53
CA LEU A 37 -7.79 2.39 -8.48
C LEU A 37 -6.58 1.94 -7.66
N PHE A 38 -6.81 1.22 -6.57
CA PHE A 38 -5.73 0.57 -5.81
C PHE A 38 -4.97 -0.45 -6.67
N CYS A 39 -5.66 -1.35 -7.36
CA CYS A 39 -5.02 -2.39 -8.17
C CYS A 39 -4.23 -1.83 -9.35
N ASP A 40 -4.74 -0.80 -10.03
CA ASP A 40 -4.00 -0.08 -11.08
C ASP A 40 -2.76 0.61 -10.50
N ALA A 41 -2.91 1.36 -9.41
CA ALA A 41 -1.78 2.02 -8.75
C ALA A 41 -0.71 1.03 -8.26
N TRP A 42 -1.14 -0.13 -7.74
CA TRP A 42 -0.24 -1.21 -7.32
C TRP A 42 0.59 -1.74 -8.50
N SER A 43 -0.04 -2.01 -9.64
CA SER A 43 0.69 -2.48 -10.82
C SER A 43 1.69 -1.44 -11.32
N ARG A 44 1.26 -0.16 -11.41
CA ARG A 44 2.14 0.93 -11.82
C ARG A 44 3.29 1.18 -10.84
N TRP A 45 3.09 0.89 -9.56
CA TRP A 45 4.14 0.94 -8.56
C TRP A 45 5.19 -0.16 -8.78
N LEU A 46 4.76 -1.38 -9.13
CA LEU A 46 5.66 -2.49 -9.45
C LEU A 46 6.47 -2.24 -10.74
N LEU A 47 5.85 -1.58 -11.72
CA LEU A 47 6.47 -1.23 -13.00
C LEU A 47 7.27 0.08 -12.97
N ALA A 48 7.32 0.78 -11.83
CA ALA A 48 8.04 2.04 -11.74
C ALA A 48 9.55 1.83 -11.83
N GLU A 49 10.16 2.45 -12.84
CA GLU A 49 11.60 2.38 -13.13
C GLU A 49 12.42 3.39 -12.31
N ASP A 50 11.81 4.51 -11.91
CA ASP A 50 12.46 5.57 -11.14
C ASP A 50 11.81 5.81 -9.77
N ASP A 51 12.58 6.42 -8.86
CA ASP A 51 12.16 6.67 -7.47
C ASP A 51 11.00 7.66 -7.37
N ALA A 52 10.91 8.64 -8.27
CA ALA A 52 9.83 9.62 -8.26
C ALA A 52 8.49 8.97 -8.63
N ALA A 53 8.48 8.12 -9.67
CA ALA A 53 7.35 7.30 -10.06
C ALA A 53 6.99 6.31 -8.95
N ARG A 54 7.98 5.64 -8.37
CA ARG A 54 7.77 4.69 -7.26
C ARG A 54 7.14 5.38 -6.06
N LEU A 55 7.63 6.57 -5.69
CA LEU A 55 7.08 7.35 -4.59
C LEU A 55 5.65 7.82 -4.87
N ARG A 56 5.38 8.32 -6.08
CA ARG A 56 4.04 8.75 -6.52
C ARG A 56 3.02 7.61 -6.41
N TRP A 57 3.34 6.45 -6.98
CA TRP A 57 2.42 5.30 -6.94
C TRP A 57 2.30 4.69 -5.54
N SER A 58 3.38 4.69 -4.75
CA SER A 58 3.32 4.29 -3.33
C SER A 58 2.36 5.16 -2.52
N ARG A 59 2.34 6.48 -2.76
CA ARG A 59 1.37 7.40 -2.13
C ARG A 59 -0.06 7.10 -2.58
N ALA A 60 -0.28 6.87 -3.86
CA ALA A 60 -1.60 6.48 -4.38
C ALA A 60 -2.10 5.16 -3.76
N CYS A 61 -1.24 4.14 -3.65
CA CYS A 61 -1.57 2.89 -2.96
C CYS A 61 -2.02 3.13 -1.51
N ARG A 62 -1.29 3.98 -0.75
CA ARG A 62 -1.65 4.31 0.63
C ARG A 62 -3.00 5.02 0.74
N GLN A 63 -3.28 5.96 -0.16
CA GLN A 63 -4.57 6.66 -0.19
C GLN A 63 -5.72 5.66 -0.36
N TRP A 64 -5.66 4.79 -1.35
CA TRP A 64 -6.74 3.85 -1.61
C TRP A 64 -6.85 2.73 -0.56
N LEU A 65 -5.73 2.31 0.05
CA LEU A 65 -5.78 1.40 1.19
C LEU A 65 -6.52 2.01 2.39
N ALA A 66 -6.42 3.32 2.60
CA ALA A 66 -7.16 4.01 3.64
C ALA A 66 -8.67 4.04 3.34
N GLU A 67 -9.04 4.35 2.09
CA GLU A 67 -10.44 4.32 1.63
C GLU A 67 -11.06 2.92 1.75
N LEU A 68 -10.30 1.88 1.39
CA LEU A 68 -10.71 0.48 1.52
C LEU A 68 -10.71 -0.01 2.97
N LYS A 69 -10.24 0.81 3.92
CA LYS A 69 -10.08 0.47 5.34
C LYS A 69 -9.20 -0.77 5.56
N LEU A 70 -8.28 -1.01 4.63
CA LEU A 70 -7.30 -2.12 4.65
C LEU A 70 -6.00 -1.74 5.37
N THR A 71 -5.79 -0.45 5.64
CA THR A 71 -4.75 -0.03 6.59
C THR A 71 -5.12 -0.54 7.98
N PRO A 72 -4.19 -1.13 8.75
CA PRO A 72 -4.45 -1.41 10.15
C PRO A 72 -4.93 -0.11 10.81
N LYS A 73 -6.13 -0.11 11.42
CA LYS A 73 -6.59 0.99 12.29
C LYS A 73 -5.40 1.32 13.15
N SER A 74 -4.86 2.54 13.00
CA SER A 74 -3.70 3.02 13.75
C SER A 74 -3.83 2.53 15.17
N LYS A 75 -3.09 1.47 15.51
CA LYS A 75 -3.07 0.92 16.85
C LYS A 75 -2.58 2.10 17.66
N THR A 76 -3.47 2.62 18.52
CA THR A 76 -3.30 3.75 19.43
C THR A 76 -1.88 4.28 19.40
N ARG A 77 -1.71 5.53 18.94
CA ARG A 77 -0.50 6.33 19.15
C ARG A 77 -0.11 6.12 20.61
N ARG A 78 0.86 5.23 20.87
CA ARG A 78 1.33 4.97 22.23
C ARG A 78 1.88 6.31 22.68
N SER A 79 1.24 6.87 23.70
CA SER A 79 1.81 7.96 24.49
C SER A 79 3.25 7.57 24.81
N ALA A 80 4.13 8.54 24.63
CA ALA A 80 5.55 8.40 24.85
C ALA A 80 5.82 7.73 26.20
N GLU A 81 6.34 6.51 26.15
CA GLU A 81 7.15 5.98 27.22
C GLU A 81 8.26 5.17 26.58
N SER A 82 9.47 5.65 26.87
CA SER A 82 10.77 5.33 26.29
C SER A 82 11.07 3.83 26.35
N GLU A 83 11.67 3.29 25.27
CA GLU A 83 12.66 2.19 25.26
C GLU A 83 13.07 1.90 23.78
N PRO A 84 14.31 1.45 23.53
CA PRO A 84 14.98 1.60 22.24
C PRO A 84 14.40 0.67 21.17
N SER A 85 13.95 1.28 20.08
CA SER A 85 13.38 0.59 18.93
C SER A 85 14.39 -0.37 18.30
N THR A 86 14.11 -1.67 18.42
CA THR A 86 14.79 -2.78 17.73
C THR A 86 14.10 -3.06 16.39
N ASP A 87 13.81 -2.00 15.62
CA ASP A 87 13.25 -2.15 14.28
C ASP A 87 14.39 -2.27 13.25
N PRO A 88 14.54 -3.43 12.57
CA PRO A 88 15.62 -3.64 11.60
C PRO A 88 15.52 -2.72 10.38
N VAL A 89 14.31 -2.22 10.06
CA VAL A 89 14.09 -1.29 8.95
C VAL A 89 14.56 0.11 9.32
N LEU A 90 14.28 0.56 10.55
CA LEU A 90 14.81 1.85 11.05
C LEU A 90 16.33 1.82 11.19
N ARG A 91 16.91 0.65 11.53
CA ARG A 91 18.37 0.45 11.57
C ARG A 91 19.01 0.58 10.19
N LEU A 92 18.39 0.01 9.16
CA LEU A 92 18.84 0.10 7.77
C LEU A 92 18.72 1.54 7.24
N MET A 93 17.62 2.22 7.54
CA MET A 93 17.41 3.61 7.11
C MET A 93 18.34 4.60 7.81
N ARG A 94 18.71 4.34 9.07
CA ARG A 94 19.68 5.16 9.80
C ARG A 94 21.12 4.92 9.35
N LYS A 95 21.49 3.66 9.10
CA LYS A 95 22.84 3.31 8.61
C LYS A 95 23.14 3.92 7.23
N ALA A 96 22.15 4.01 6.35
CA ALA A 96 22.32 4.66 5.04
C ALA A 96 22.52 6.19 5.13
N HIS A 97 22.15 6.82 6.25
CA HIS A 97 22.30 8.27 6.43
C HIS A 97 23.63 8.65 7.09
N ASP A 98 24.19 7.78 7.93
CA ASP A 98 25.50 8.00 8.58
C ASP A 98 26.68 7.71 7.63
N ASP A 99 26.51 6.86 6.59
CA ASP A 99 27.56 6.54 5.61
C ASP A 99 27.78 7.67 4.55
N GLU A 100 27.03 8.78 4.60
CA GLU A 100 27.19 9.96 3.72
C GLU A 100 27.92 11.14 4.39
N ILE A 101 28.25 11.04 5.68
CA ILE A 101 29.07 12.02 6.41
C ILE A 101 30.24 11.28 7.10
N ALA A 102 31.12 10.69 6.29
CA ALA A 102 32.45 10.25 6.69
C ALA A 102 33.44 10.52 5.56
#